data_AF-A0AA35TJ56-F1
#
_entry.id   AF-A0AA35TJ56-F1
#
_cell.length_a   1.000
_cell.length_b   1.000
_cell.length_c   1.000
_cell.angle_alpha   90.00
_cell.angle_beta   90.00
_cell.angle_gamma   90.00
#
_symmetry.space_group_name_H-M   'P 1'
#
loop_
_entity.id
_entity.type
_entity.pdbx_description
1 polymer ?
#
loop_
_entity_poly.entity_id
_entity_poly.type
_entity_poly.pdbx_seq_one_letter_code
_entity_poly.pdbx_strand_id
1 'polypeptide(L)'
;MHKLSSKRRHSCVCKYTSHPHSHGLSLQHIRYNSDCGVYEELEPIDRNLKYDFNFQQINHLRREVIIKPGDILQLKCFYGTTKEDGVTIGGLSTRDEMCLSFFFYYPRLKFTAGVSHIDDNVFYSFLGNFPTGQQILDGTMEYVDGLNGIPWNDDTRNMLQGLVDSSTQNYYCGGEDDRLENKTNFPEVGCSYIPPDQCSATPNPPTCCERISATEDGVVLRASVALLLLLSLLAATLG
;
A
#
# COMPACT_ATOMS: atom_id res chain seq x y z
N MET A 1 24.84 32.75 3.88
CA MET A 1 25.47 32.00 2.78
C MET A 1 25.08 30.53 2.90
N HIS A 2 24.05 30.06 2.19
CA HIS A 2 23.76 28.61 2.10
C HIS A 2 23.97 28.16 0.66
N LYS A 3 25.18 27.65 0.38
CA LYS A 3 25.39 26.75 -0.75
C LYS A 3 24.85 25.38 -0.33
N LEU A 4 23.56 25.13 -0.58
CA LEU A 4 23.02 23.78 -0.52
C LEU A 4 23.54 23.02 -1.75
N SER A 5 24.39 22.04 -1.49
CA SER A 5 24.98 21.14 -2.48
C SER A 5 23.89 20.45 -3.31
N SER A 6 23.81 20.84 -4.58
CA SER A 6 22.97 20.28 -5.65
C SER A 6 23.44 18.87 -6.07
N LYS A 7 23.55 17.93 -5.13
CA LYS A 7 23.96 16.54 -5.43
C LYS A 7 23.25 15.42 -4.66
N ARG A 8 22.36 15.72 -3.71
CA ARG A 8 21.59 14.65 -3.06
C ARG A 8 20.42 14.26 -3.97
N ARG A 9 20.53 13.09 -4.60
CA ARG A 9 19.44 12.43 -5.35
C ARG A 9 18.44 11.75 -4.40
N HIS A 10 18.22 12.26 -3.20
CA HIS A 10 17.32 11.66 -2.21
C HIS A 10 16.70 12.75 -1.35
N SER A 11 15.51 12.47 -0.82
CA SER A 11 14.79 13.34 0.11
C SER A 11 14.88 12.77 1.53
N CYS A 12 14.95 13.64 2.53
CA CYS A 12 14.90 13.28 3.94
C CYS A 12 13.60 13.81 4.54
N VAL A 13 12.76 12.91 5.06
CA VAL A 13 11.54 13.26 5.81
C VAL A 13 11.88 13.35 7.29
N CYS A 14 11.52 14.47 7.94
CA CYS A 14 11.78 14.68 9.35
C CYS A 14 10.50 14.83 10.19
N LYS A 15 9.38 15.20 9.56
CA LYS A 15 8.06 15.24 10.20
C LYS A 15 6.99 14.84 9.20
N TYR A 16 5.84 14.44 9.72
CA TYR A 16 4.64 14.21 8.93
C TYR A 16 3.39 14.61 9.71
N THR A 17 2.28 14.82 9.03
CA THR A 17 0.95 14.84 9.62
C THR A 17 0.01 14.05 8.74
N SER A 18 -0.92 13.33 9.35
CA SER A 18 -1.82 12.45 8.64
C SER A 18 -3.26 12.87 8.88
N HIS A 19 -4.10 12.76 7.85
CA HIS A 19 -5.45 13.30 7.82
C HIS A 19 -6.43 12.34 7.13
N PRO A 20 -6.70 11.17 7.74
CA PRO A 20 -7.90 10.41 7.44
C PRO A 20 -9.09 10.95 8.25
N HIS A 21 -10.32 10.79 7.77
CA HIS A 21 -11.49 11.04 8.64
C HIS A 21 -11.78 9.83 9.56
N SER A 22 -11.12 8.70 9.31
CA SER A 22 -11.46 7.39 9.87
C SER A 22 -10.38 6.70 10.72
N HIS A 23 -10.74 5.49 11.18
CA HIS A 23 -10.13 4.62 12.20
C HIS A 23 -8.60 4.54 12.28
N GLY A 24 -7.88 4.55 11.15
CA GLY A 24 -6.44 4.38 11.19
C GLY A 24 -5.76 4.48 9.85
N LEU A 25 -4.43 4.46 9.88
CA LEU A 25 -3.62 4.39 8.68
C LEU A 25 -2.23 3.81 8.93
N SER A 26 -1.58 3.47 7.82
CA SER A 26 -0.18 3.12 7.75
C SER A 26 0.42 3.74 6.50
N LEU A 27 1.51 4.47 6.67
CA LEU A 27 2.34 4.94 5.57
C LEU A 27 3.56 4.04 5.45
N GLN A 28 3.46 3.09 4.52
CA GLN A 28 4.48 2.09 4.27
C GLN A 28 5.57 2.68 3.37
N HIS A 29 6.83 2.33 3.69
CA HIS A 29 7.99 2.69 2.88
C HIS A 29 8.53 1.43 2.23
N ILE A 30 8.36 1.32 0.92
CA ILE A 30 8.73 0.12 0.16
C ILE A 30 9.92 0.45 -0.74
N ARG A 31 10.88 -0.48 -0.81
CA ARG A 31 12.07 -0.34 -1.66
C ARG A 31 12.40 -1.67 -2.34
N TYR A 32 12.84 -1.59 -3.59
CA TYR A 32 13.42 -2.74 -4.29
C TYR A 32 14.81 -3.07 -3.72
N ASN A 33 14.97 -4.30 -3.23
CA ASN A 33 16.23 -4.83 -2.76
C ASN A 33 16.89 -5.65 -3.87
N SER A 34 17.96 -5.11 -4.45
CA SER A 34 18.70 -5.76 -5.54
C SER A 34 19.43 -7.04 -5.12
N ASP A 35 19.70 -7.22 -3.84
CA ASP A 35 20.51 -8.34 -3.35
C ASP A 35 19.71 -9.66 -3.36
N CYS A 36 18.38 -9.58 -3.19
CA CYS A 36 17.47 -10.73 -3.30
C CYS A 36 16.36 -10.55 -4.34
N GLY A 37 16.38 -9.47 -5.12
CA GLY A 37 15.51 -9.30 -6.29
C GLY A 37 14.03 -9.04 -5.99
N VAL A 38 13.68 -8.59 -4.79
CA VAL A 38 12.29 -8.36 -4.37
C VAL A 38 12.03 -6.94 -3.87
N TYR A 39 10.77 -6.54 -3.78
CA TYR A 39 10.40 -5.39 -2.96
C TYR A 39 10.28 -5.79 -1.49
N GLU A 40 10.87 -4.99 -0.61
CA GLU A 40 10.73 -5.12 0.84
C GLU A 40 10.13 -3.84 1.45
N GLU A 41 9.33 -4.03 2.49
CA GLU A 41 8.87 -2.95 3.34
C GLU A 41 9.95 -2.62 4.39
N LEU A 42 10.39 -1.37 4.40
CA LEU A 42 11.25 -0.76 5.40
C LEU A 42 10.42 -0.31 6.62
N GLU A 43 11.07 0.22 7.66
CA GLU A 43 10.37 0.81 8.80
C GLU A 43 9.30 1.82 8.31
N PRO A 44 7.99 1.58 8.59
CA PRO A 44 6.94 2.49 8.16
C PRO A 44 7.16 3.91 8.70
N ILE A 45 6.88 4.91 7.88
CA ILE A 45 7.06 6.32 8.26
C ILE A 45 6.00 6.73 9.28
N ASP A 46 4.77 6.23 9.09
CA ASP A 46 3.67 6.40 10.01
C ASP A 46 2.91 5.07 10.13
N ARG A 47 2.47 4.75 11.34
CA ARG A 47 1.58 3.62 11.61
C ARG A 47 0.73 3.95 12.83
N ASN A 48 -0.48 4.44 12.56
CA ASN A 48 -1.46 4.75 13.60
C ASN A 48 -2.78 4.03 13.30
N LEU A 49 -2.92 2.81 13.83
CA LEU A 49 -4.14 2.00 13.67
C LEU A 49 -5.29 2.41 14.61
N LYS A 50 -5.05 3.38 15.49
CA LYS A 50 -6.04 3.92 16.44
C LYS A 50 -6.07 5.43 16.30
N TYR A 51 -6.19 5.89 15.06
CA TYR A 51 -6.21 7.30 14.76
C TYR A 51 -7.51 7.92 15.32
N ASP A 52 -7.39 9.09 15.94
CA ASP A 52 -8.52 9.89 16.38
C ASP A 52 -8.54 11.17 15.56
N PHE A 53 -9.60 11.34 14.76
CA PHE A 53 -9.79 12.52 13.91
C PHE A 53 -9.78 13.84 14.70
N ASN A 54 -10.16 13.81 15.98
CA ASN A 54 -10.13 14.99 16.84
C ASN A 54 -8.70 15.35 17.30
N PHE A 55 -7.71 14.48 17.05
CA PHE A 55 -6.33 14.65 17.47
C PHE A 55 -5.38 14.64 16.26
N GLN A 56 -5.37 15.75 15.54
CA GLN A 56 -4.50 15.96 14.39
C GLN A 56 -3.26 16.75 14.80
N GLN A 57 -2.08 16.14 14.70
CA GLN A 57 -0.83 16.77 15.10
C GLN A 57 0.30 16.50 14.11
N ILE A 58 1.28 17.40 14.10
CA ILE A 58 2.55 17.17 13.42
C ILE A 58 3.39 16.22 14.26
N ASN A 59 3.66 15.04 13.74
CA ASN A 59 4.53 14.06 14.37
C ASN A 59 5.97 14.27 13.93
N HIS A 60 6.88 14.31 14.91
CA HIS A 60 8.31 14.37 14.68
C HIS A 60 8.88 12.95 14.62
N LEU A 61 9.60 12.65 13.53
CA LEU A 61 10.30 11.37 13.42
C LEU A 61 11.51 11.35 14.35
N ARG A 62 11.71 10.24 15.08
CA ARG A 62 12.88 10.06 15.96
C ARG A 62 14.19 10.08 15.18
N ARG A 63 14.14 9.59 13.94
CA ARG A 63 15.25 9.57 12.98
C ARG A 63 14.69 10.00 11.63
N GLU A 64 15.45 10.79 10.90
CA GLU A 64 15.07 11.17 9.54
C GLU A 64 14.98 9.94 8.64
N VAL A 65 13.93 9.88 7.83
CA VAL A 65 13.74 8.79 6.86
C VAL A 65 14.24 9.24 5.49
N ILE A 66 15.13 8.45 4.90
CA ILE A 66 15.72 8.73 3.58
C ILE A 66 14.91 8.05 2.49
N ILE A 67 14.24 8.86 1.68
CA ILE A 67 13.50 8.45 0.48
C ILE A 67 14.41 8.60 -0.74
N LYS A 68 14.68 7.48 -1.40
CA LYS A 68 15.49 7.40 -2.62
C LYS A 68 14.59 7.34 -3.86
N PRO A 69 15.09 7.70 -5.05
CA PRO A 69 14.36 7.54 -6.30
C PRO A 69 14.10 6.06 -6.53
N GLY A 70 12.87 5.72 -6.92
CA GLY A 70 12.42 4.34 -7.07
C GLY A 70 11.81 3.73 -5.80
N ASP A 71 11.88 4.42 -4.66
CA ASP A 71 11.09 4.03 -3.49
C ASP A 71 9.61 4.28 -3.73
N ILE A 72 8.78 3.49 -3.04
CA ILE A 72 7.33 3.59 -3.08
C ILE A 72 6.84 3.97 -1.68
N LEU A 73 6.03 5.02 -1.61
CA LEU A 73 5.32 5.42 -0.40
C LEU A 73 3.86 5.03 -0.57
N GLN A 74 3.43 4.02 0.20
CA GLN A 74 2.06 3.51 0.12
C GLN A 74 1.29 3.94 1.36
N LEU A 75 0.34 4.85 1.18
CA LEU A 75 -0.60 5.23 2.23
C LEU A 75 -1.80 4.28 2.22
N LYS A 76 -1.99 3.55 3.31
CA LYS A 76 -3.18 2.71 3.53
C LYS A 76 -4.00 3.32 4.65
N CYS A 77 -5.26 3.61 4.39
CA CYS A 77 -6.22 4.04 5.39
C CYS A 77 -7.21 2.91 5.69
N PHE A 78 -7.57 2.78 6.96
CA PHE A 78 -8.52 1.81 7.47
C PHE A 78 -9.77 2.55 7.89
N TYR A 79 -10.89 2.24 7.24
CA TYR A 79 -12.16 2.93 7.42
C TYR A 79 -13.12 2.10 8.25
N GLY A 80 -13.96 2.78 9.03
CA GLY A 80 -15.03 2.16 9.80
C GLY A 80 -16.36 2.83 9.50
N THR A 81 -17.13 2.28 8.58
CA THR A 81 -18.40 2.85 8.09
C THR A 81 -19.65 2.28 8.76
N THR A 82 -19.50 1.55 9.88
CA THR A 82 -20.62 0.86 10.57
C THR A 82 -21.75 1.77 11.08
N LYS A 83 -21.53 3.09 11.10
CA LYS A 83 -22.51 4.09 11.56
C LYS A 83 -23.20 4.83 10.42
N GLU A 84 -22.80 4.56 9.17
CA GLU A 84 -23.32 5.23 7.99
C GLU A 84 -24.45 4.41 7.38
N ASP A 85 -25.52 5.09 6.97
CA ASP A 85 -26.70 4.45 6.36
C ASP A 85 -26.50 4.11 4.87
N GLY A 86 -25.37 4.53 4.28
CA GLY A 86 -25.05 4.36 2.88
C GLY A 86 -23.54 4.35 2.61
N VAL A 87 -23.17 4.36 1.34
CA VAL A 87 -21.78 4.43 0.91
C VAL A 87 -21.17 5.78 1.30
N THR A 88 -19.93 5.73 1.80
CA THR A 88 -19.11 6.93 2.02
C THR A 88 -18.12 7.04 0.87
N ILE A 89 -18.08 8.19 0.21
CA ILE A 89 -17.17 8.46 -0.91
C ILE A 89 -15.99 9.32 -0.46
N GLY A 90 -14.92 9.34 -1.26
CA GLY A 90 -13.82 10.27 -1.05
C GLY A 90 -14.19 11.70 -1.45
N GLY A 91 -13.79 12.70 -0.66
CA GLY A 91 -14.17 14.09 -0.94
C GLY A 91 -13.72 15.11 0.10
N LEU A 92 -14.21 16.34 -0.03
CA LEU A 92 -13.84 17.48 0.83
C LEU A 92 -14.84 17.76 1.95
N SER A 93 -16.01 17.13 1.91
CA SER A 93 -17.04 17.31 2.93
C SER A 93 -16.67 16.58 4.22
N THR A 94 -17.27 17.01 5.34
CA THR A 94 -17.18 16.30 6.62
C THR A 94 -17.88 14.94 6.61
N ARG A 95 -18.72 14.68 5.59
CA ARG A 95 -19.40 13.40 5.37
C ARG A 95 -18.68 12.50 4.37
N ASP A 96 -17.67 13.04 3.70
CA ASP A 96 -16.81 12.27 2.81
C ASP A 96 -15.65 11.70 3.61
N GLU A 97 -14.90 10.78 3.02
CA GLU A 97 -13.63 10.29 3.58
C GLU A 97 -12.43 10.94 2.89
N MET A 98 -11.33 11.04 3.63
CA MET A 98 -10.03 11.43 3.10
C MET A 98 -8.97 10.41 3.50
N CYS A 99 -7.90 10.33 2.72
CA CYS A 99 -6.72 9.55 3.05
C CYS A 99 -5.48 10.30 2.61
N LEU A 100 -4.99 11.17 3.49
CA LEU A 100 -3.90 12.09 3.18
C LEU A 100 -2.77 11.95 4.19
N SER A 101 -1.54 12.12 3.72
CA SER A 101 -0.36 12.29 4.55
C SER A 101 0.50 13.41 3.98
N PHE A 102 0.89 14.34 4.85
CA PHE A 102 1.68 15.52 4.50
C PHE A 102 3.09 15.36 5.07
N PHE A 103 4.10 15.56 4.21
CA PHE A 103 5.50 15.40 4.58
C PHE A 103 6.23 16.72 4.73
N PHE A 104 7.03 16.82 5.78
CA PHE A 104 8.02 17.87 5.92
C PHE A 104 9.38 17.26 5.58
N TYR A 105 9.93 17.69 4.44
CA TYR A 105 11.10 17.07 3.85
C TYR A 105 12.12 18.09 3.35
N TYR A 106 13.35 17.62 3.14
CA TYR A 106 14.42 18.40 2.52
C TYR A 106 15.38 17.51 1.73
N PRO A 107 16.13 18.04 0.74
CA PRO A 107 16.03 19.41 0.19
C PRO A 107 14.69 19.64 -0.53
N ARG A 108 14.33 20.91 -0.75
CA ARG A 108 13.12 21.27 -1.51
C ARG A 108 13.17 20.61 -2.88
N LEU A 109 12.09 19.91 -3.22
CA LEU A 109 11.86 19.35 -4.55
C LEU A 109 10.84 20.22 -5.29
N LYS A 110 10.82 20.16 -6.62
CA LYS A 110 9.77 20.75 -7.45
C LYS A 110 8.51 19.87 -7.47
N PHE A 111 8.14 19.33 -6.31
CA PHE A 111 7.03 18.40 -6.13
C PHE A 111 6.12 18.96 -5.04
N THR A 112 4.82 19.02 -5.33
CA THR A 112 3.82 19.59 -4.43
C THR A 112 2.90 18.53 -3.84
N ALA A 113 2.38 17.62 -4.66
CA ALA A 113 1.45 16.59 -4.21
C ALA A 113 1.44 15.36 -5.13
N GLY A 114 1.10 14.21 -4.56
CA GLY A 114 0.86 12.97 -5.28
C GLY A 114 -0.48 12.38 -4.85
N VAL A 115 -1.29 11.93 -5.82
CA VAL A 115 -2.54 11.21 -5.56
C VAL A 115 -2.67 10.03 -6.52
N SER A 116 -3.34 8.96 -6.12
CA SER A 116 -3.65 7.83 -6.99
C SER A 116 -5.06 7.31 -6.77
N HIS A 117 -5.60 6.63 -7.78
CA HIS A 117 -6.85 5.90 -7.73
C HIS A 117 -6.77 4.67 -8.66
N ILE A 118 -7.64 3.69 -8.43
CA ILE A 118 -7.79 2.53 -9.32
C ILE A 118 -8.09 2.99 -10.76
N ASP A 119 -7.62 2.27 -11.78
CA ASP A 119 -7.95 2.56 -13.16
C ASP A 119 -9.48 2.71 -13.38
N ASP A 120 -9.87 3.84 -13.99
CA ASP A 120 -11.28 4.17 -14.22
C ASP A 120 -12.04 3.06 -14.95
N ASN A 121 -11.42 2.39 -15.94
CA ASN A 121 -12.10 1.33 -16.68
C ASN A 121 -12.35 0.10 -15.82
N VAL A 122 -11.45 -0.19 -14.88
CA VAL A 122 -11.64 -1.28 -13.92
C VAL A 122 -12.81 -0.95 -13.00
N PHE A 123 -12.87 0.28 -12.50
CA PHE A 123 -13.97 0.72 -11.64
C PHE A 123 -15.31 0.79 -12.41
N TYR A 124 -15.34 1.28 -13.64
CA TYR A 124 -16.53 1.29 -14.48
C TYR A 124 -17.01 -0.13 -14.82
N SER A 125 -16.09 -1.06 -15.08
CA SER A 125 -16.41 -2.47 -15.26
C SER A 125 -17.04 -3.06 -13.99
N PHE A 126 -16.51 -2.71 -12.80
CA PHE A 126 -17.14 -3.07 -11.52
C PHE A 126 -18.58 -2.56 -11.42
N LEU A 127 -18.83 -1.28 -11.72
CA LEU A 127 -20.17 -0.68 -11.70
C LEU A 127 -21.13 -1.38 -12.68
N GLY A 128 -20.67 -1.74 -13.87
CA GLY A 128 -21.47 -2.41 -14.90
C GLY A 128 -22.03 -3.78 -14.48
N ASN A 129 -21.54 -4.37 -13.40
CA ASN A 129 -22.11 -5.61 -12.85
C ASN A 129 -23.45 -5.40 -12.12
N PHE A 130 -23.86 -4.15 -11.89
CA PHE A 130 -25.05 -3.80 -11.11
C PHE A 130 -26.01 -2.91 -11.92
N PRO A 131 -27.34 -3.12 -11.83
CA PRO A 131 -28.30 -2.29 -12.55
C PRO A 131 -28.18 -0.79 -12.26
N THR A 132 -28.02 -0.42 -10.99
CA THR A 132 -27.83 0.99 -10.59
C THR A 132 -26.45 1.51 -10.98
N GLY A 133 -25.44 0.65 -11.00
CA GLY A 133 -24.12 0.98 -11.55
C GLY A 133 -24.16 1.27 -13.04
N GLN A 134 -24.92 0.51 -13.83
CA GLN A 134 -25.13 0.82 -15.24
C GLN A 134 -25.86 2.16 -15.43
N GLN A 135 -26.85 2.46 -14.59
CA GLN A 135 -27.56 3.75 -14.64
C GLN A 135 -26.65 4.94 -14.33
N ILE A 136 -25.65 4.77 -13.45
CA ILE A 136 -24.57 5.76 -13.24
C ILE A 136 -23.79 5.96 -14.54
N LEU A 137 -23.34 4.87 -15.18
CA LEU A 137 -22.55 4.94 -16.41
C LEU A 137 -23.31 5.59 -17.57
N ASP A 138 -24.62 5.36 -17.63
CA ASP A 138 -25.51 5.94 -18.64
C ASP A 138 -25.89 7.40 -18.33
N GLY A 139 -25.50 7.93 -17.16
CA GLY A 139 -25.81 9.30 -16.71
C GLY A 139 -27.26 9.51 -16.30
N THR A 140 -27.99 8.43 -16.00
CA THR A 140 -29.43 8.44 -15.67
C THR A 140 -29.72 8.42 -14.17
N MET A 141 -28.69 8.21 -13.35
CA MET A 141 -28.77 8.18 -11.89
C MET A 141 -27.62 8.98 -11.28
N GLU A 142 -27.87 9.64 -10.15
CA GLU A 142 -26.80 10.32 -9.41
C GLU A 142 -25.78 9.30 -8.91
N TYR A 143 -24.51 9.69 -8.88
CA TYR A 143 -23.40 8.80 -8.52
C TYR A 143 -23.59 8.17 -7.13
N VAL A 144 -23.89 8.96 -6.11
CA VAL A 144 -24.05 8.45 -4.73
C VAL A 144 -25.31 7.58 -4.60
N ASP A 145 -26.42 7.98 -5.22
CA ASP A 145 -27.66 7.20 -5.21
C ASP A 145 -27.48 5.84 -5.87
N GLY A 146 -26.79 5.79 -7.01
CA GLY A 146 -26.56 4.53 -7.71
C GLY A 146 -25.61 3.60 -6.96
N LEU A 147 -24.60 4.14 -6.28
CA LEU A 147 -23.73 3.37 -5.40
C LEU A 147 -24.51 2.84 -4.18
N ASN A 148 -25.42 3.62 -3.61
CA ASN A 148 -26.31 3.16 -2.54
C ASN A 148 -27.28 2.05 -3.01
N GLY A 149 -27.58 1.99 -4.31
CA GLY A 149 -28.36 0.92 -4.92
C GLY A 149 -27.60 -0.40 -5.11
N ILE A 150 -26.28 -0.43 -4.95
CA ILE A 150 -25.46 -1.64 -5.06
C ILE A 150 -25.65 -2.50 -3.78
N PRO A 151 -25.86 -3.82 -3.88
CA PRO A 151 -25.96 -4.69 -2.71
C PRO A 151 -24.59 -4.92 -2.06
N TRP A 152 -24.23 -4.06 -1.11
CA TRP A 152 -22.96 -4.13 -0.36
C TRP A 152 -22.92 -5.27 0.66
N ASN A 153 -22.81 -6.51 0.19
CA ASN A 153 -22.48 -7.70 0.98
C ASN A 153 -20.96 -7.95 1.02
N ASP A 154 -20.52 -8.98 1.76
CA ASP A 154 -19.10 -9.32 1.86
C ASP A 154 -18.47 -9.62 0.50
N ASP A 155 -19.18 -10.33 -0.38
CA ASP A 155 -18.66 -10.67 -1.71
C ASP A 155 -18.41 -9.42 -2.55
N THR A 156 -19.34 -8.47 -2.56
CA THR A 156 -19.22 -7.21 -3.32
C THR A 156 -18.11 -6.33 -2.76
N ARG A 157 -18.00 -6.25 -1.42
CA ARG A 157 -16.90 -5.53 -0.76
C ARG A 157 -15.54 -6.16 -1.08
N ASN A 158 -15.44 -7.48 -0.98
CA ASN A 158 -14.19 -8.21 -1.26
C ASN A 158 -13.81 -8.13 -2.73
N MET A 159 -14.79 -8.13 -3.64
CA MET A 159 -14.56 -7.90 -5.07
C MET A 159 -13.95 -6.51 -5.30
N LEU A 160 -14.57 -5.44 -4.78
CA LEU A 160 -14.03 -4.10 -4.94
C LEU A 160 -12.66 -3.94 -4.27
N GLN A 161 -12.50 -4.45 -3.05
CA GLN A 161 -11.22 -4.43 -2.32
C GLN A 161 -10.12 -5.15 -3.11
N GLY A 162 -10.41 -6.34 -3.64
CA GLY A 162 -9.47 -7.10 -4.47
C GLY A 162 -9.08 -6.34 -5.75
N LEU A 163 -10.03 -5.64 -6.38
CA LEU A 163 -9.73 -4.77 -7.53
C LEU A 163 -8.81 -3.61 -7.11
N VAL A 164 -9.09 -2.94 -6.00
CA VAL A 164 -8.27 -1.83 -5.48
C VAL A 164 -6.85 -2.30 -5.15
N ASP A 165 -6.69 -3.51 -4.60
CA ASP A 165 -5.39 -4.01 -4.14
C ASP A 165 -4.51 -4.60 -5.26
N SER A 166 -5.10 -5.02 -6.38
CA SER A 166 -4.39 -5.75 -7.44
C SER A 166 -4.33 -5.03 -8.79
N SER A 167 -5.23 -4.09 -9.03
CA SER A 167 -5.33 -3.43 -10.35
C SER A 167 -4.26 -2.35 -10.51
N THR A 168 -4.01 -2.02 -11.78
CA THR A 168 -3.27 -0.82 -12.14
C THR A 168 -3.95 0.41 -11.55
N GLN A 169 -3.15 1.33 -11.02
CA GLN A 169 -3.59 2.62 -10.52
C GLN A 169 -3.14 3.74 -11.45
N ASN A 170 -4.04 4.70 -11.68
CA ASN A 170 -3.69 6.01 -12.18
C ASN A 170 -3.04 6.79 -11.05
N TYR A 171 -1.89 7.41 -11.29
CA TYR A 171 -1.27 8.33 -10.35
C TYR A 171 -0.94 9.66 -11.00
N TYR A 172 -1.04 10.70 -10.17
CA TYR A 172 -0.86 12.09 -10.54
C TYR A 172 0.20 12.65 -9.60
N CYS A 173 1.29 13.14 -10.17
CA CYS A 173 2.34 13.86 -9.46
C CYS A 173 2.34 15.31 -9.95
N GLY A 174 1.94 16.22 -9.07
CA GLY A 174 1.97 17.66 -9.30
C GLY A 174 3.29 18.29 -8.84
N GLY A 175 3.80 19.24 -9.62
CA GLY A 175 4.94 20.07 -9.29
C GLY A 175 4.71 21.54 -9.63
N GLU A 176 5.74 22.37 -9.43
CA GLU A 176 5.69 23.81 -9.79
C GLU A 176 5.60 24.04 -11.30
N ASP A 177 6.23 23.19 -12.10
CA ASP A 177 6.39 23.39 -13.55
C ASP A 177 5.78 22.27 -14.40
N ASP A 178 5.48 21.10 -13.83
CA ASP A 178 5.07 19.90 -14.56
C ASP A 178 3.98 19.12 -13.82
N ARG A 179 3.08 18.51 -14.61
CA ARG A 179 2.10 17.52 -14.16
C ARG A 179 2.43 16.20 -14.83
N LEU A 180 2.86 15.22 -14.03
CA LEU A 180 3.07 13.86 -14.49
C LEU A 180 1.81 13.04 -14.19
N GLU A 181 1.26 12.44 -15.24
CA GLU A 181 0.19 11.44 -15.13
C GLU A 181 0.69 10.16 -15.75
N ASN A 182 0.56 9.06 -15.02
CA ASN A 182 0.94 7.75 -15.54
C ASN A 182 0.20 6.66 -14.77
N LYS A 183 0.38 5.42 -15.23
CA LYS A 183 -0.14 4.22 -14.59
C LYS A 183 0.96 3.49 -13.85
N THR A 184 0.63 2.94 -12.69
CA THR A 184 1.53 2.10 -11.90
C THR A 184 0.79 0.88 -11.40
N ASN A 185 1.50 -0.24 -11.26
CA ASN A 185 0.99 -1.40 -10.55
C ASN A 185 1.45 -1.35 -9.10
N PHE A 186 0.75 -2.06 -8.22
CA PHE A 186 1.27 -2.35 -6.90
C PHE A 186 2.47 -3.28 -7.00
N PRO A 187 3.59 -2.99 -6.32
CA PRO A 187 4.69 -3.93 -6.24
C PRO A 187 4.24 -5.14 -5.43
N GLU A 188 4.60 -6.35 -5.88
CA GLU A 188 4.53 -7.52 -5.03
C GLU A 188 5.60 -7.41 -3.94
N VAL A 189 5.17 -7.19 -2.71
CA VAL A 189 6.08 -7.04 -1.56
C VAL A 189 6.42 -8.44 -1.05
N GLY A 190 7.66 -8.87 -1.31
CA GLY A 190 8.16 -10.18 -0.86
C GLY A 190 8.39 -10.26 0.65
N CYS A 191 8.57 -9.11 1.32
CA CYS A 191 8.88 -9.04 2.74
C CYS A 191 8.18 -7.86 3.42
N SER A 192 7.32 -8.14 4.40
CA SER A 192 6.82 -7.12 5.32
C SER A 192 7.89 -6.71 6.34
N TYR A 193 7.76 -5.48 6.84
CA TYR A 193 8.61 -4.98 7.92
C TYR A 193 8.29 -5.72 9.23
N ILE A 194 9.34 -6.12 9.95
CA ILE A 194 9.22 -6.69 11.28
C ILE A 194 9.96 -5.77 12.26
N PRO A 195 9.28 -5.21 13.27
CA PRO A 195 9.95 -4.37 14.25
C PRO A 195 10.92 -5.20 15.10
N PRO A 196 12.08 -4.63 15.51
CA PRO A 196 12.97 -5.29 16.44
C PRO A 196 12.27 -5.60 17.77
N ASP A 197 12.40 -6.84 18.26
CA ASP A 197 11.88 -7.25 19.56
C ASP A 197 12.82 -6.81 20.67
N GLN A 198 12.51 -5.67 21.29
CA GLN A 198 13.30 -5.09 22.37
C GLN A 198 13.38 -5.99 23.62
N CYS A 199 12.53 -7.01 23.73
CA CYS A 199 12.48 -7.95 24.84
C CYS A 199 13.28 -9.24 24.57
N SER A 200 13.75 -9.46 23.34
CA SER A 200 14.47 -10.67 22.94
C SER A 200 15.98 -10.52 23.08
N ALA A 201 16.66 -11.64 23.35
CA ALA A 201 18.13 -11.72 23.33
C ALA A 201 18.70 -11.52 21.91
N THR A 202 17.89 -11.79 20.88
CA THR A 202 18.18 -11.47 19.47
C THR A 202 17.17 -10.43 18.99
N PRO A 203 17.40 -9.15 19.28
CA PRO A 203 16.39 -8.12 19.07
C PRO A 203 16.12 -7.84 17.60
N ASN A 204 17.10 -8.05 16.71
CA ASN A 204 16.92 -7.81 15.28
C ASN A 204 16.40 -9.08 14.59
N PRO A 205 15.29 -9.00 13.84
CA PRO A 205 14.81 -10.11 13.03
C PRO A 205 15.76 -10.37 11.85
N PRO A 206 15.72 -11.58 11.25
CA PRO A 206 16.41 -11.85 9.99
C PRO A 206 16.00 -10.84 8.92
N THR A 207 16.98 -10.43 8.11
CA THR A 207 16.81 -9.56 6.95
C THR A 207 15.88 -10.19 5.92
N CYS A 208 15.32 -9.37 5.02
CA CYS A 208 14.45 -9.89 3.96
C CYS A 208 15.13 -10.98 3.13
N CYS A 209 16.38 -10.75 2.71
CA CYS A 209 17.10 -11.72 1.87
C CYS A 209 17.39 -13.03 2.60
N GLU A 210 17.74 -13.01 3.89
CA GLU A 210 17.88 -14.24 4.69
C GLU A 210 16.58 -15.05 4.77
N ARG A 211 15.43 -14.36 4.90
CA ARG A 211 14.12 -15.03 4.95
C ARG A 211 13.76 -15.65 3.60
N ILE A 212 14.07 -14.99 2.49
CA ILE A 212 13.83 -15.51 1.14
C ILE A 212 14.68 -16.75 0.88
N SER A 213 15.98 -16.68 1.14
CA SER A 213 16.88 -17.83 0.94
C SER A 213 16.46 -19.05 1.76
N ALA A 214 16.01 -18.85 3.01
CA ALA A 214 15.52 -19.94 3.85
C ALA A 214 14.28 -20.65 3.28
N THR A 215 13.43 -19.95 2.52
CA THR A 215 12.28 -20.57 1.85
C THR A 215 12.68 -21.42 0.65
N GLU A 216 13.72 -21.02 -0.09
CA GLU A 216 14.23 -21.77 -1.23
C GLU A 216 14.93 -23.07 -0.79
N ASP A 217 15.75 -23.02 0.26
CA ASP A 217 16.43 -24.19 0.81
C ASP A 217 15.43 -25.23 1.37
N GLY A 218 14.30 -24.77 1.92
CA GLY A 218 13.23 -25.64 2.41
C GLY A 218 12.49 -26.42 1.31
N VAL A 219 12.44 -25.90 0.08
CA VAL A 219 11.84 -26.59 -1.08
C VAL A 219 12.71 -27.76 -1.54
N VAL A 220 14.04 -27.61 -1.48
CA VAL A 220 15.00 -28.68 -1.84
C VAL A 220 14.89 -29.88 -0.89
N LEU A 221 14.69 -29.64 0.41
CA LEU A 221 14.48 -30.72 1.38
C LEU A 221 13.15 -31.47 1.19
N ARG A 222 12.08 -30.81 0.74
CA ARG A 222 10.79 -31.48 0.48
C ARG A 222 10.79 -32.35 -0.78
N ALA A 223 11.50 -31.95 -1.83
CA ALA A 223 11.66 -32.77 -3.03
C ALA A 223 12.42 -34.09 -2.75
N SER A 224 13.26 -34.10 -1.71
CA SER A 224 14.11 -35.24 -1.36
C SER A 224 13.33 -36.41 -0.76
N VAL A 225 12.26 -36.17 0.01
CA VAL A 225 11.50 -37.25 0.67
C VAL A 225 10.60 -38.02 -0.30
N ALA A 226 9.93 -37.32 -1.23
CA ALA A 226 9.09 -37.95 -2.23
C ALA A 226 9.91 -38.82 -3.21
N LEU A 227 11.11 -38.35 -3.59
CA LEU A 227 12.01 -39.10 -4.46
C LEU A 227 12.60 -40.34 -3.75
N LEU A 228 12.94 -40.23 -2.47
CA LEU A 228 13.39 -41.36 -1.66
C LEU A 228 12.29 -42.42 -1.46
N LEU A 229 11.03 -41.99 -1.25
CA LEU A 229 9.90 -42.91 -1.17
C LEU A 229 9.61 -43.60 -2.50
N LEU A 230 9.67 -42.87 -3.62
CA LEU A 230 9.53 -43.44 -4.97
C LEU A 230 10.64 -44.47 -5.28
N LEU A 231 11.89 -44.18 -4.91
CA LEU A 231 13.01 -45.12 -5.07
C LEU A 231 12.84 -46.38 -4.19
N SER A 232 12.29 -46.23 -2.99
CA SER A 232 12.01 -47.38 -2.11
C SER A 232 10.88 -48.29 -2.64
N LEU A 233 9.85 -47.70 -3.26
CA LEU A 233 8.75 -48.44 -3.90
C LEU A 233 9.22 -49.16 -5.17
N LEU A 234 10.06 -48.53 -5.99
CA LEU A 234 10.67 -49.17 -7.16
C LEU A 234 11.56 -50.34 -6.75
N ALA A 235 12.36 -50.19 -5.69
CA ALA A 235 13.19 -51.28 -5.17
C ALA A 235 12.37 -52.47 -4.63
N ALA A 236 11.19 -52.23 -4.08
CA ALA A 236 10.30 -53.29 -3.57
C ALA A 236 9.57 -54.08 -4.68
N THR A 237 9.49 -53.54 -5.90
CA THR A 237 8.84 -54.20 -7.04
C THR A 237 9.78 -55.01 -7.93
N LEU A 238 11.09 -54.90 -7.70
CA LEU A 238 12.16 -55.53 -8.48
C LEU A 238 12.88 -56.68 -7.73
N GLY A 239 12.34 -57.13 -6.59
CA GLY A 239 12.84 -58.24 -5.78
C GLY A 239 11.91 -59.45 -5.77
#